data_AF-A0A969AUH5-F1
#
_entry.id   AF-A0A969AUH5-F1
#
_cell.length_a   1.000
_cell.length_b   1.000
_cell.length_c   1.000
_cell.angle_alpha   90.00
_cell.angle_beta   90.00
_cell.angle_gamma   90.00
#
_symmetry.space_group_name_H-M   'P 1'
#
loop_
_entity.id
_entity.type
_entity.pdbx_description
1 polymer ?
#
loop_
_entity_poly.entity_id
_entity_poly.type
_entity_poly.pdbx_seq_one_letter_code
_entity_poly.pdbx_strand_id
1 'polypeptide(L)'
;NVVFDSVFWRRGSDIAICTDNAGLHNVRLPFEYENLLTHNIINFDQLKICQHNAFRHAFAWPFNQEPSSILGNMVQQKTPTLDPVG
;
A
#
# COMPACT_ATOMS: atom_id res chain seq x y z
N ASN A 1 10.20 -14.08 -15.87
CA ASN A 1 10.48 -13.98 -14.42
C ASN A 1 9.51 -14.91 -13.69
N VAL A 2 9.92 -16.14 -13.36
CA VAL A 2 8.99 -17.21 -12.91
C VAL A 2 8.89 -17.32 -11.38
N VAL A 3 9.81 -16.66 -10.65
CA VAL A 3 9.98 -16.79 -9.20
C VAL A 3 8.91 -16.03 -8.42
N PHE A 4 8.56 -14.80 -8.85
CA PHE A 4 7.54 -13.99 -8.18
C PHE A 4 6.13 -14.58 -8.37
N ASP A 5 5.76 -14.95 -9.60
CA ASP A 5 4.40 -15.41 -9.93
C ASP A 5 4.02 -16.76 -9.30
N SER A 6 4.96 -17.70 -9.20
CA SER A 6 4.60 -19.10 -8.92
C SER A 6 4.72 -19.52 -7.46
N VAL A 7 5.57 -18.88 -6.66
CA VAL A 7 5.86 -19.33 -5.29
C VAL A 7 5.34 -18.35 -4.25
N PHE A 8 5.57 -17.05 -4.43
CA PHE A 8 5.24 -16.06 -3.42
C PHE A 8 3.74 -15.78 -3.33
N TRP A 9 3.10 -15.50 -4.47
CA TRP A 9 1.66 -15.25 -4.51
C TRP A 9 0.82 -16.50 -4.23
N ARG A 10 1.28 -17.68 -4.69
CA ARG A 10 0.56 -18.95 -4.48
C ARG A 10 0.64 -19.49 -3.05
N ARG A 11 1.65 -19.12 -2.27
CA ARG A 11 1.79 -19.57 -0.87
C ARG A 11 1.10 -18.65 0.14
N GLY A 12 0.41 -17.61 -0.33
CA GLY A 12 -0.31 -16.67 0.54
C GLY A 12 0.62 -15.92 1.50
N SER A 13 1.86 -15.67 1.09
CA SER A 13 2.81 -14.93 1.91
C SER A 13 2.50 -13.44 1.89
N ASP A 14 2.43 -12.82 3.07
CA ASP A 14 2.27 -11.37 3.18
C ASP A 14 3.61 -10.69 2.88
N ILE A 15 3.63 -9.87 1.82
CA ILE A 15 4.85 -9.19 1.33
C ILE A 15 4.72 -7.70 1.54
N ALA A 16 5.82 -7.06 1.95
CA ALA A 16 6.00 -5.62 1.93
C ALA A 16 7.19 -5.27 1.03
N ILE A 17 7.06 -4.20 0.25
CA ILE A 17 8.12 -3.70 -0.63
C ILE A 17 8.86 -2.59 0.11
N CYS A 18 10.19 -2.64 0.12
CA CYS A 18 11.06 -1.67 0.78
C CYS A 18 12.27 -1.33 -0.09
N THR A 19 12.94 -0.22 0.23
CA THR A 19 14.19 0.19 -0.44
C THR A 19 15.44 -0.50 0.10
N ASP A 20 15.30 -1.24 1.21
CA ASP A 20 16.40 -1.69 2.08
C ASP A 20 17.29 -0.53 2.56
N ASN A 21 18.23 -0.06 1.72
CA ASN A 21 19.16 1.01 2.04
C ASN A 21 19.12 2.18 1.03
N ALA A 22 18.09 3.03 1.16
CA ALA A 22 17.83 4.14 0.23
C ALA A 22 19.00 5.13 0.09
N GLY A 23 19.77 5.36 1.15
CA GLY A 23 20.92 6.27 1.15
C GLY A 23 22.11 5.71 0.37
N LEU A 24 22.36 4.39 0.46
CA LEU A 24 23.44 3.72 -0.24
C LEU A 24 23.17 3.62 -1.74
N HIS A 25 21.93 3.28 -2.10
CA HIS A 25 21.56 3.01 -3.49
C HIS A 25 21.00 4.23 -4.23
N ASN A 26 20.88 5.39 -3.56
CA ASN A 26 20.25 6.60 -4.07
C ASN A 26 18.86 6.34 -4.70
N VAL A 27 18.13 5.35 -4.17
CA VAL A 27 16.78 4.99 -4.60
C VAL A 27 15.73 5.61 -3.68
N ARG A 28 14.48 5.63 -4.14
CA ARG A 28 13.32 6.03 -3.36
C ARG A 28 12.25 4.97 -3.51
N LEU A 29 11.40 4.82 -2.49
CA LEU A 29 10.36 3.80 -2.49
C LEU A 29 9.42 3.86 -3.72
N PRO A 30 9.03 5.04 -4.24
CA PRO A 30 8.27 5.09 -5.50
C PRO A 30 8.99 4.47 -6.70
N PHE A 31 10.32 4.58 -6.75
CA PHE A 31 11.13 3.98 -7.82
C PHE A 31 11.16 2.46 -7.71
N GLU A 32 11.14 1.89 -6.50
CA GLU A 32 11.00 0.44 -6.31
C GLU A 32 9.65 -0.05 -6.85
N TYR A 33 8.56 0.68 -6.59
CA TYR A 33 7.25 0.34 -7.14
C TYR A 33 7.24 0.42 -8.66
N GLU A 34 7.79 1.49 -9.22
CA GLU A 34 7.90 1.70 -10.66
C GLU A 34 8.69 0.57 -11.33
N ASN A 35 9.83 0.19 -10.76
CA ASN A 35 10.64 -0.92 -11.28
C ASN A 35 9.85 -2.24 -11.32
N LEU A 36 9.09 -2.55 -10.27
CA LEU A 36 8.31 -3.78 -10.21
C LEU A 36 7.13 -3.78 -11.20
N LEU A 37 6.48 -2.63 -11.38
CA LEU A 37 5.36 -2.46 -12.32
C LEU A 37 5.85 -2.48 -13.78
N THR A 38 6.90 -1.72 -14.10
CA THR A 38 7.42 -1.57 -15.47
C THR A 38 8.05 -2.85 -16.01
N HIS A 39 8.70 -3.64 -15.16
CA HIS A 39 9.21 -4.96 -15.51
C HIS A 39 8.15 -6.08 -15.47
N ASN A 40 6.88 -5.75 -15.25
CA ASN A 40 5.77 -6.69 -15.13
C ASN A 40 6.03 -7.80 -14.10
N ILE A 41 6.63 -7.45 -12.96
CA ILE A 41 6.83 -8.36 -11.82
C ILE A 41 5.57 -8.38 -10.93
N ILE A 42 4.90 -7.23 -10.81
CA ILE A 42 3.61 -7.09 -10.13
C ILE A 42 2.68 -6.21 -10.98
N ASN A 43 1.38 -6.26 -10.69
CA ASN A 43 0.38 -5.31 -11.15
C ASN A 43 -0.08 -4.38 -10.01
N PHE A 44 -0.98 -3.44 -10.32
CA PHE A 44 -1.50 -2.47 -9.35
C PHE A 44 -2.29 -3.11 -8.20
N ASP A 45 -3.03 -4.20 -8.46
CA ASP A 45 -3.78 -4.90 -7.40
C ASP A 45 -2.82 -5.57 -6.41
N GLN A 46 -1.76 -6.19 -6.92
CA GLN A 46 -0.68 -6.78 -6.12
C GLN A 46 0.07 -5.71 -5.32
N LEU A 47 0.36 -4.55 -5.92
CA LEU A 47 0.96 -3.42 -5.20
C LEU A 47 0.07 -2.96 -4.04
N LYS A 48 -1.24 -2.87 -4.24
CA LYS A 48 -2.20 -2.52 -3.18
C LYS A 48 -2.20 -3.54 -2.04
N ILE A 49 -2.16 -4.84 -2.37
CA ILE A 49 -2.05 -5.92 -1.37
C ILE A 49 -0.75 -5.78 -0.57
N CYS A 50 0.38 -5.52 -1.21
CA CYS A 50 1.66 -5.29 -0.52
C CYS A 50 1.58 -4.12 0.45
N GLN A 51 0.91 -3.03 0.07
CA GLN A 51 0.71 -1.87 0.95
C GLN A 51 -0.19 -2.22 2.14
N HIS A 52 -1.29 -2.95 1.92
CA HIS A 52 -2.16 -3.40 3.01
C HIS A 52 -1.40 -4.29 4.00
N ASN A 53 -0.60 -5.23 3.49
CA ASN A 53 0.21 -6.12 4.31
C ASN A 53 1.27 -5.35 5.10
N ALA A 54 1.92 -4.34 4.50
CA ALA A 54 2.86 -3.48 5.21
C ALA A 54 2.22 -2.78 6.41
N PHE A 55 0.99 -2.25 6.28
CA PHE A 55 0.27 -1.64 7.40
C PHE A 55 -0.21 -2.65 8.43
N ARG A 56 -0.76 -3.80 7.98
CA ARG A 56 -1.22 -4.87 8.85
C ARG A 56 -0.13 -5.37 9.80
N HIS A 57 1.12 -5.43 9.33
CA HIS A 57 2.26 -5.92 10.10
C HIS A 57 3.15 -4.80 10.67
N ALA A 58 2.77 -3.53 10.53
CA ALA A 58 3.56 -2.40 11.03
C ALA A 58 3.47 -2.29 12.56
N PHE A 59 4.61 -2.30 13.25
CA PHE A 59 4.66 -2.20 14.72
C PHE A 59 4.03 -0.90 15.28
N ALA A 60 4.09 0.19 14.52
CA ALA A 60 3.58 1.51 14.93
C ALA A 60 2.17 1.81 14.41
N TRP A 61 1.48 0.83 13.83
CA TRP A 61 0.12 0.99 13.31
C TRP A 61 -0.88 0.30 14.25
N PRO A 62 -1.68 1.04 15.04
CA PRO A 62 -2.51 0.44 16.08
C PRO A 62 -3.83 -0.13 15.55
N PHE A 63 -4.14 0.08 14.26
CA PHE A 63 -5.42 -0.29 13.68
C PHE A 63 -5.28 -1.56 12.82
N ASN A 64 -6.30 -2.42 12.88
CA ASN A 64 -6.33 -3.63 12.05
C ASN A 64 -6.81 -3.35 10.60
N GLN A 65 -7.07 -2.08 10.28
CA GLN A 65 -7.61 -1.58 9.02
C GLN A 65 -6.53 -0.78 8.30
N GLU A 66 -6.57 -0.75 6.96
CA GLU A 66 -5.62 0.08 6.22
C GLU A 66 -5.93 1.59 6.37
N PRO A 67 -4.95 2.48 6.16
CA PRO A 67 -5.14 3.92 6.35
C PRO A 67 -6.28 4.53 5.54
N SER A 68 -6.49 4.08 4.28
CA SER A 68 -7.56 4.60 3.43
C SER A 68 -8.94 4.36 4.01
N SER A 69 -9.15 3.22 4.66
CA SER A 69 -10.41 2.89 5.32
C SER A 69 -10.71 3.82 6.50
N ILE A 70 -9.69 4.32 7.20
CA ILE A 70 -9.84 5.28 8.30
C ILE A 70 -10.11 6.68 7.77
N LEU A 71 -9.34 7.11 6.77
CA LEU A 71 -9.45 8.45 6.18
C LEU A 71 -10.79 8.67 5.49
N GLY A 72 -11.35 7.65 4.82
CA GLY A 72 -12.66 7.73 4.18
C GLY A 72 -13.78 8.12 5.15
N ASN A 73 -13.75 7.59 6.37
CA ASN A 73 -14.74 7.89 7.40
C ASN A 73 -14.58 9.32 7.96
N MET A 74 -13.35 9.84 8.04
CA MET A 74 -13.09 11.21 8.48
C MET A 74 -13.54 12.26 7.45
N VAL A 75 -13.37 11.97 6.15
CA VAL A 75 -13.78 12.89 5.08
C VAL A 75 -15.31 13.00 4.99
N GLN A 76 -16.05 11.91 5.25
CA GLN A 76 -17.51 11.90 5.20
C GLN A 76 -18.19 12.68 6.35
N GLN A 77 -17.50 12.90 7.48
CA GLN A 77 -18.03 13.66 8.61
C GLN A 77 -18.20 15.16 8.34
N LYS A 78 -17.67 15.67 7.21
CA LYS A 78 -17.79 17.08 6.81
C LYS A 78 -18.69 17.25 5.59
N THR A 79 -19.92 16.76 5.66
CA THR A 79 -20.97 17.28 4.76
C THR A 79 -21.60 18.46 5.50
N PRO A 80 -21.40 19.72 5.05
CA PRO A 80 -22.06 20.85 5.69
C PRO A 80 -23.56 20.70 5.44
N THR A 81 -24.35 20.57 6.50
CA THR A 81 -25.77 20.89 6.43
C THR A 81 -25.86 22.35 6.02
N LEU A 82 -26.31 22.61 4.78
CA LEU A 82 -26.70 23.95 4.37
C LEU A 82 -27.95 24.29 5.19
N ASP A 83 -27.81 25.12 6.21
CA ASP A 83 -28.96 25.68 6.90
C ASP A 83 -29.82 26.43 5.87
N PRO A 84 -31.13 26.17 5.80
CA PRO A 84 -32.00 26.91 4.89
C PRO A 84 -32.02 28.37 5.35
N VAL A 85 -31.48 29.27 4.51
CA VAL A 85 -31.56 30.71 4.72
C VAL A 85 -33.02 31.12 4.63
N GLY A 86 -33.60 31.52 5.77
CA GLY A 86 -34.89 32.21 5.85
C GLY A 86 -34.79 33.67 5.46
#